data_AF-F3FDH6-F1
#
_entry.id   AF-F3FDH6-F1
#
_cell.length_a   1.000
_cell.length_b   1.000
_cell.length_c   1.000
_cell.angle_alpha   90.00
_cell.angle_beta   90.00
_cell.angle_gamma   90.00
#
_symmetry.space_group_name_H-M   'P 1'
#
loop_
_entity.id
_entity.type
_entity.pdbx_description
1 polymer ?
#
loop_
_entity_poly.entity_id
_entity_poly.type
_entity_poly.pdbx_seq_one_letter_code
_entity_poly.pdbx_strand_id
1 'polypeptide(L)'
;MRQPDIEIYLKDEDVDHKAIAQWLGDALGSCSDWKQKGQTWKCTAGTVAVTWLPRAVGKWNSLHLDSDQTPWEDDIACARAAFKALNVEVRCAPGT
;
A
#
# COMPACT_ATOMS: atom_id res chain seq x y z
N MET A 1 -6.14 18.70 1.77
CA MET A 1 -6.60 18.20 3.10
C MET A 1 -6.31 16.73 3.08
N ARG A 2 -5.64 16.21 4.12
CA ARG A 2 -5.16 14.83 4.08
C ARG A 2 -6.32 13.83 4.21
N GLN A 3 -6.29 12.78 3.39
CA GLN A 3 -7.28 11.71 3.47
C GLN A 3 -7.07 10.86 4.74
N PRO A 4 -8.16 10.37 5.36
CA PRO A 4 -8.08 9.53 6.57
C PRO A 4 -7.48 8.15 6.29
N ASP A 5 -7.50 7.73 5.03
CA ASP A 5 -6.95 6.49 4.53
C ASP A 5 -6.51 6.67 3.07
N ILE A 6 -5.66 5.76 2.60
CA ILE A 6 -5.15 5.74 1.22
C ILE A 6 -5.33 4.32 0.66
N GLU A 7 -5.90 4.21 -0.53
CA GLU A 7 -5.98 2.96 -1.29
C GLU A 7 -5.37 3.11 -2.68
N ILE A 8 -4.34 2.30 -2.94
CA ILE A 8 -3.70 2.21 -4.26
C ILE A 8 -3.71 0.77 -4.76
N TYR A 9 -3.74 0.62 -6.09
CA TYR A 9 -3.74 -0.65 -6.78
C TYR A 9 -2.44 -0.81 -7.56
N LEU A 10 -1.67 -1.85 -7.26
CA LEU A 10 -0.42 -2.17 -7.93
C LEU A 10 -0.62 -3.34 -8.89
N LYS A 11 -0.27 -3.14 -10.16
CA LYS A 11 -0.35 -4.19 -11.18
C LYS A 11 0.90 -5.01 -11.16
N ASP A 12 0.84 -6.20 -10.58
CA ASP A 12 1.81 -7.22 -10.92
C ASP A 12 1.47 -8.61 -10.38
N GLU A 13 2.01 -9.60 -11.07
CA GLU A 13 2.19 -10.98 -10.59
C GLU A 13 3.50 -11.12 -9.80
N ASP A 14 4.44 -10.17 -9.93
CA ASP A 14 5.79 -10.19 -9.33
C ASP A 14 5.96 -9.31 -8.07
N VAL A 15 4.98 -8.46 -7.72
CA VAL A 15 5.01 -7.67 -6.48
C VAL A 15 4.40 -8.47 -5.36
N ASP A 16 5.24 -8.96 -4.46
CA ASP A 16 4.81 -9.62 -3.24
C ASP A 16 4.76 -8.64 -2.04
N HIS A 17 4.21 -9.12 -0.93
CA HIS A 17 4.12 -8.35 0.31
C HIS A 17 5.51 -7.99 0.89
N LYS A 18 6.60 -8.65 0.48
CA LYS A 18 7.96 -8.35 0.98
C LYS A 18 8.51 -7.09 0.32
N ALA A 19 8.32 -6.95 -0.99
CA ALA A 19 8.67 -5.71 -1.70
C ALA A 19 7.90 -4.52 -1.11
N ILE A 20 6.61 -4.71 -0.84
CA ILE A 20 5.77 -3.72 -0.14
C ILE A 20 6.29 -3.43 1.27
N ALA A 21 6.64 -4.47 2.05
CA ALA A 21 7.16 -4.31 3.40
C ALA A 21 8.45 -3.50 3.45
N GLN A 22 9.35 -3.72 2.50
CA GLN A 22 10.62 -2.98 2.41
C GLN A 22 10.36 -1.51 2.11
N TRP A 23 9.54 -1.21 1.09
CA TRP A 23 9.20 0.17 0.74
C TRP A 23 8.47 0.90 1.87
N LEU A 24 7.48 0.26 2.51
CA LEU A 24 6.79 0.83 3.67
C LEU A 24 7.73 0.98 4.87
N GLY A 25 8.69 0.07 5.03
CA GLY A 25 9.78 0.17 5.99
C GLY A 25 10.55 1.48 5.87
N ASP A 26 10.92 1.84 4.64
CA ASP A 26 11.66 3.07 4.34
C ASP A 26 10.79 4.33 4.48
N ALA A 27 9.49 4.24 4.16
CA ALA A 27 8.59 5.39 4.12
C ALA A 27 7.88 5.71 5.45
N LEU A 28 7.51 4.67 6.21
CA LEU A 28 6.68 4.74 7.43
C LEU A 28 7.37 4.18 8.67
N GLY A 29 8.46 3.42 8.48
CA GLY A 29 9.10 2.63 9.52
C GLY A 29 8.79 1.13 9.38
N SER A 30 9.58 0.31 10.08
CA SER A 30 9.55 -1.15 9.96
C SER A 30 8.14 -1.73 10.07
N CYS A 31 7.80 -2.65 9.15
CA CYS A 31 6.58 -3.43 9.24
C CYS A 31 6.69 -4.47 10.37
N SER A 32 5.62 -4.62 11.15
CA SER A 32 5.41 -5.78 12.01
C SER A 32 5.31 -7.07 11.18
N ASP A 33 5.30 -8.21 11.86
CA ASP A 33 5.02 -9.49 11.22
C ASP A 33 3.71 -9.45 10.43
N TRP A 34 3.79 -9.85 9.17
CA TRP A 34 2.62 -9.93 8.29
C TRP A 34 1.77 -11.14 8.68
N LYS A 35 0.50 -10.88 8.97
CA LYS A 35 -0.48 -11.91 9.31
C LYS A 35 -1.43 -12.12 8.16
N GLN A 36 -1.48 -13.35 7.65
CA GLN A 36 -2.44 -13.72 6.62
C GLN A 36 -3.80 -14.05 7.24
N LYS A 37 -4.86 -13.44 6.73
CA LYS A 37 -6.25 -13.77 7.05
C LYS A 37 -7.02 -14.00 5.76
N GLY A 38 -7.19 -15.28 5.40
CA GLY A 38 -7.74 -15.66 4.10
C GLY A 38 -6.82 -15.23 2.96
N GLN A 39 -7.34 -14.39 2.07
CA GLN A 39 -6.57 -13.82 0.95
C GLN A 39 -5.86 -12.52 1.30
N THR A 40 -6.25 -11.86 2.40
CA THR A 40 -5.64 -10.59 2.84
C THR A 40 -4.43 -10.83 3.74
N TRP A 41 -3.46 -9.94 3.64
CA TRP A 41 -2.31 -9.85 4.52
C TRP A 41 -2.36 -8.53 5.27
N LYS A 42 -2.04 -8.55 6.56
CA LYS A 42 -2.06 -7.35 7.40
C LYS A 42 -0.78 -7.19 8.18
N CYS A 43 -0.29 -5.96 8.27
CA CYS A 43 0.80 -5.59 9.16
C CYS A 43 0.58 -4.17 9.68
N THR A 44 1.48 -3.72 10.55
CA THR A 44 1.56 -2.33 10.97
C THR A 44 2.94 -1.79 10.56
N ALA A 45 2.99 -0.75 9.73
CA ALA A 45 4.22 -0.07 9.35
C ALA A 45 4.36 1.19 10.20
N GLY A 46 5.30 1.19 11.15
CA GLY A 46 5.37 2.24 12.18
C GLY A 46 4.09 2.25 13.03
N THR A 47 3.24 3.27 12.84
CA THR A 47 1.91 3.39 13.48
C THR A 47 0.74 3.18 12.52
N VAL A 48 1.00 2.94 11.23
CA VAL A 48 -0.02 2.85 10.18
C VAL A 48 -0.46 1.40 10.02
N ALA A 49 -1.78 1.16 10.07
CA ALA A 49 -2.34 -0.15 9.74
C ALA A 49 -2.35 -0.37 8.23
N VAL A 50 -1.77 -1.49 7.79
CA VAL A 50 -1.59 -1.82 6.38
C VAL A 50 -2.38 -3.08 6.07
N THR A 51 -3.17 -3.03 5.01
CA THR A 51 -3.81 -4.21 4.42
C THR A 51 -3.32 -4.39 2.98
N TRP A 52 -2.84 -5.59 2.69
CA TRP A 52 -2.46 -6.02 1.35
C TRP A 52 -3.41 -7.12 0.86
N LEU A 53 -4.03 -6.90 -0.29
CA LEU A 53 -4.90 -7.86 -0.94
C LEU A 53 -4.33 -8.21 -2.32
N PRO A 54 -3.60 -9.33 -2.44
CA PRO A 54 -3.16 -9.81 -3.75
C PRO A 54 -4.35 -10.17 -4.63
N ARG A 55 -4.25 -9.87 -5.93
CA ARG A 55 -5.28 -10.14 -6.95
C ARG A 55 -6.68 -9.64 -6.56
N ALA A 56 -6.75 -8.44 -5.97
CA ALA A 56 -8.01 -7.78 -5.61
C ALA A 56 -8.95 -7.65 -6.81
N VAL A 57 -8.44 -7.24 -7.98
CA VAL A 57 -9.21 -7.16 -9.23
C VAL A 57 -8.34 -7.57 -10.41
N GLY A 58 -8.57 -8.76 -10.97
CA GLY A 58 -7.78 -9.27 -12.11
C GLY A 58 -6.29 -9.36 -11.78
N LYS A 59 -5.47 -8.52 -12.43
CA LYS A 59 -4.01 -8.43 -12.22
C LYS A 59 -3.57 -7.35 -11.22
N TRP A 60 -4.51 -6.78 -10.48
CA TRP A 60 -4.26 -5.67 -9.56
C TRP A 60 -4.30 -6.14 -8.11
N ASN A 61 -3.26 -5.83 -7.37
CA ASN A 61 -3.18 -6.00 -5.91
C ASN A 61 -3.62 -4.70 -5.24
N SER A 62 -4.48 -4.76 -4.23
CA SER A 62 -4.84 -3.57 -3.43
C SER A 62 -3.89 -3.43 -2.23
N LEU A 63 -3.41 -2.20 -2.03
CA LEU A 63 -2.72 -1.77 -0.83
C LEU A 63 -3.54 -0.66 -0.18
N HIS A 64 -3.98 -0.92 1.04
CA HIS A 64 -4.74 0.02 1.85
C HIS A 64 -3.94 0.42 3.10
N LEU A 65 -3.85 1.73 3.32
CA LEU A 65 -3.21 2.35 4.47
C LEU A 65 -4.29 3.09 5.27
N ASP A 66 -4.66 2.53 6.41
CA ASP A 66 -5.76 3.03 7.25
C ASP A 66 -5.20 4.04 8.28
N SER A 67 -4.78 5.21 7.79
CA SER A 67 -4.26 6.30 8.64
C SER A 67 -4.09 7.63 7.89
N ASP A 68 -4.36 8.74 8.57
CA ASP A 68 -3.97 10.09 8.17
C ASP A 68 -2.51 10.44 8.54
N GLN A 69 -1.77 9.52 9.17
CA GLN A 69 -0.38 9.73 9.59
C GLN A 69 0.64 9.22 8.57
N THR A 70 0.25 9.11 7.30
CA THR A 70 1.18 8.78 6.21
C THR A 70 1.95 10.02 5.74
N PRO A 71 3.11 9.88 5.07
CA PRO A 71 3.82 11.02 4.50
C PRO A 71 3.12 11.58 3.25
N TRP A 72 2.12 10.89 2.72
CA TRP A 72 1.38 11.28 1.53
C TRP A 72 0.13 12.07 1.89
N GLU A 73 -0.24 13.05 1.06
CA GLU A 73 -1.46 13.84 1.29
C GLU A 73 -2.72 13.08 0.83
N ASP A 74 -2.60 12.34 -0.28
CA ASP A 74 -3.70 11.64 -0.93
C ASP A 74 -3.24 10.36 -1.64
N ASP A 75 -4.21 9.64 -2.22
CA ASP A 75 -3.98 8.44 -3.02
C ASP A 75 -3.01 8.69 -4.19
N ILE A 76 -3.06 9.87 -4.81
CA ILE A 76 -2.22 10.23 -5.96
C ILE A 76 -0.76 10.37 -5.55
N ALA A 77 -0.49 11.05 -4.44
CA ALA A 77 0.84 11.24 -3.88
C ALA A 77 1.45 9.88 -3.48
N CYS A 78 0.66 9.02 -2.84
CA CYS A 78 1.08 7.66 -2.49
C CYS A 78 1.35 6.82 -3.75
N ALA A 79 0.45 6.85 -4.73
CA ALA A 79 0.60 6.11 -5.97
C ALA A 79 1.87 6.51 -6.75
N ARG A 80 2.17 7.82 -6.80
CA ARG A 80 3.42 8.32 -7.40
C ARG A 80 4.66 7.84 -6.66
N ALA A 81 4.63 7.83 -5.32
CA ALA A 81 5.74 7.32 -4.52
C ALA A 81 5.95 5.82 -4.70
N ALA A 82 4.87 5.04 -4.70
CA ALA A 82 4.89 3.60 -4.98
C ALA A 82 5.44 3.32 -6.39
N PHE A 83 4.97 4.05 -7.41
CA PHE A 83 5.49 3.94 -8.78
C PHE A 83 7.00 4.19 -8.83
N LYS A 84 7.49 5.22 -8.15
CA LYS A 84 8.91 5.57 -8.12
C LYS A 84 9.76 4.52 -7.39
N ALA A 85 9.26 3.94 -6.31
CA ALA A 85 10.00 2.99 -5.48
C ALA A 85 10.00 1.57 -6.05
N LEU A 86 8.85 1.13 -6.59
CA LEU A 86 8.62 -0.25 -7.00
C LEU A 86 8.71 -0.44 -8.53
N ASN A 87 8.67 0.65 -9.30
CA ASN A 87 8.74 0.64 -10.77
C ASN A 87 7.67 -0.24 -11.43
N VAL A 88 6.44 -0.20 -10.90
CA VAL A 88 5.27 -0.94 -11.41
C VAL A 88 4.12 -0.01 -11.77
N GLU A 89 3.19 -0.44 -12.61
CA GLU A 89 1.98 0.35 -12.91
C GLU A 89 1.12 0.46 -11.65
N VAL A 90 0.84 1.69 -11.23
CA VAL A 90 0.00 1.99 -10.07
C VAL A 90 -1.24 2.74 -10.52
N ARG A 91 -2.39 2.34 -9.99
CA ARG A 91 -3.66 3.04 -10.12
C ARG A 91 -4.14 3.48 -8.75
N CYS A 92 -4.81 4.61 -8.70
CA CYS A 92 -5.55 5.06 -7.54
C CYS A 92 -6.90 5.57 -8.01
N ALA A 93 -7.91 5.50 -7.15
CA ALA A 93 -9.12 6.26 -7.37
C ALA A 93 -8.78 7.71 -7.02
N PRO A 94 -8.95 8.69 -7.93
CA PRO A 94 -8.98 10.08 -7.49
C PRO A 94 -10.21 10.21 -6.58
N GLY A 95 -9.99 10.35 -5.28
CA GLY A 95 -11.06 10.64 -4.33
C GLY A 95 -11.91 11.81 -4.84
N THR A 96 -13.23 11.64 -4.81
CA THR A 96 -14.20 12.70 -5.15
C THR A 96 -14.19 13.83 -4.14
#